data_AF-A0A2P5HSX1-F1
#
_entry.id   AF-A0A2P5HSX1-F1
#
_cell.length_a   1.000
_cell.length_b   1.000
_cell.length_c   1.000
_cell.angle_alpha   90.00
_cell.angle_beta   90.00
_cell.angle_gamma   90.00
#
_symmetry.space_group_name_H-M   'P 1'
#
loop_
_entity.id
_entity.type
_entity.pdbx_description
1 polymer ?
#
loop_
_entity_poly.entity_id
_entity_poly.type
_entity_poly.pdbx_seq_one_letter_code
_entity_poly.pdbx_strand_id
1 'polypeptide(L)'
;MAPIKPHWAQPSHPDLLEVILSEAEFTSKSVSTTAAAPFAVVAKLSFPPCTLANKPAYSTVQIGRDRHLELNSDLLYLNHSCEPSLIIDTANMTVLAGPQGLKPGDELTFFYPSTEWDMAQPFVCVCGSAGCRGKIAGAKDMSAKQLEGLWLNGHILQLKDDQKASEGGRAGRYASREDVYHGNMLQANVGRADGDPTARALREALGHAEKAVEAARAALLGYVGTAPRR
;
A
#
# COMPACT_ATOMS: atom_id res chain seq x y z
N MET A 1 3.88 -21.88 -12.12
CA MET A 1 2.40 -21.85 -12.10
C MET A 1 1.96 -21.35 -13.46
N ALA A 2 0.94 -21.91 -14.11
CA ALA A 2 0.53 -21.42 -15.43
C ALA A 2 0.05 -19.97 -15.33
N PRO A 3 0.40 -19.07 -16.28
CA PRO A 3 -0.10 -17.70 -16.28
C PRO A 3 -1.63 -17.68 -16.31
N ILE A 4 -2.26 -16.89 -15.44
CA ILE A 4 -3.70 -16.61 -15.53
C ILE A 4 -3.98 -16.04 -16.92
N LYS A 5 -4.88 -16.70 -17.64
CA LYS A 5 -5.45 -16.15 -18.87
C LYS A 5 -6.41 -15.03 -18.47
N PRO A 6 -6.15 -13.76 -18.87
CA PRO A 6 -7.05 -12.66 -18.57
C PRO A 6 -8.46 -12.97 -19.06
N HIS A 7 -9.44 -12.74 -18.20
CA HIS A 7 -10.87 -12.88 -18.49
C HIS A 7 -11.60 -11.52 -18.46
N TRP A 8 -10.84 -10.44 -18.30
CA TRP A 8 -11.29 -9.04 -18.32
C TRP A 8 -10.87 -8.35 -19.63
N ALA A 9 -11.44 -7.18 -19.89
CA ALA A 9 -11.04 -6.33 -21.01
C ALA A 9 -9.63 -5.76 -20.78
N GLN A 10 -8.78 -5.79 -21.81
CA GLN A 10 -7.42 -5.27 -21.76
C GLN A 10 -7.22 -4.12 -22.77
N PRO A 11 -6.68 -2.95 -22.36
CA PRO A 11 -6.37 -2.61 -20.97
C PRO A 11 -7.64 -2.35 -20.15
N SER A 12 -7.64 -2.82 -18.92
CA SER A 12 -8.70 -2.62 -17.92
C SER A 12 -8.75 -1.19 -17.39
N HIS A 13 -7.62 -0.48 -17.42
CA HIS A 13 -7.46 0.90 -16.97
C HIS A 13 -6.69 1.72 -18.03
N PRO A 14 -7.28 1.98 -19.22
CA PRO A 14 -6.59 2.61 -20.35
C PRO A 14 -6.00 3.98 -20.03
N ASP A 15 -6.65 4.75 -19.15
CA ASP A 15 -6.22 6.10 -18.78
C ASP A 15 -5.12 6.12 -17.70
N LEU A 16 -4.74 4.94 -17.18
CA LEU A 16 -3.76 4.81 -16.09
C LEU A 16 -2.55 3.98 -16.49
N LEU A 17 -2.75 2.82 -17.11
CA LEU A 17 -1.68 1.84 -17.26
C LEU A 17 -1.71 1.12 -18.60
N GLU A 18 -0.51 0.70 -19.01
CA GLU A 18 -0.26 -0.25 -20.08
C GLU A 18 0.46 -1.48 -19.52
N VAL A 19 0.06 -2.67 -19.95
CA VAL A 19 0.74 -3.92 -19.60
C VAL A 19 1.75 -4.28 -20.68
N ILE A 20 3.01 -4.38 -20.28
CA ILE A 20 4.09 -4.92 -21.12
C ILE A 20 4.23 -6.40 -20.79
N LEU A 21 3.75 -7.24 -21.70
CA LEU A 21 3.87 -8.70 -21.57
C LEU A 21 5.27 -9.16 -21.98
N SER A 22 5.79 -10.14 -21.25
CA SER A 22 7.08 -10.77 -21.53
C SER A 22 6.91 -12.28 -21.59
N GLU A 23 7.64 -12.92 -22.51
CA GLU A 23 7.66 -14.38 -22.66
C GLU A 23 8.46 -15.07 -21.55
N ALA A 24 9.34 -14.33 -20.87
CA ALA A 24 10.05 -14.83 -19.70
C ALA A 24 9.12 -14.88 -18.48
N GLU A 25 9.31 -15.88 -17.61
CA GLU A 25 8.48 -16.03 -16.43
C GLU A 25 8.67 -14.84 -15.47
N PHE A 26 7.56 -14.30 -14.95
CA PHE A 26 7.52 -13.25 -13.93
C PHE A 26 8.13 -11.89 -14.34
N THR A 27 8.28 -11.62 -15.63
CA THR A 27 8.85 -10.36 -16.14
C THR A 27 7.83 -9.45 -16.83
N SER A 28 6.56 -9.86 -16.91
CA SER A 28 5.49 -8.95 -17.34
C SER A 28 5.32 -7.83 -16.31
N LYS A 29 5.02 -6.62 -16.76
CA LYS A 29 4.93 -5.45 -15.88
C LYS A 29 3.89 -4.46 -16.34
N SER A 30 3.41 -3.64 -15.41
CA SER A 30 2.56 -2.49 -15.71
C SER A 30 3.37 -1.20 -15.67
N VAL A 31 3.13 -0.30 -16.63
CA VAL A 31 3.73 1.04 -16.66
C VAL A 31 2.63 2.10 -16.67
N SER A 32 2.90 3.24 -16.05
CA SER A 32 1.96 4.37 -16.02
C SER A 32 1.87 5.00 -17.41
N THR A 33 0.67 5.28 -17.90
CA THR A 33 0.44 6.07 -19.12
C THR A 33 0.20 7.54 -18.82
N THR A 34 0.00 7.89 -17.54
CA THR A 34 -0.35 9.24 -17.09
C THR A 34 0.55 9.74 -15.97
N ALA A 35 0.49 11.05 -15.70
CA ALA A 35 1.09 11.66 -14.53
C ALA A 35 0.08 11.71 -13.38
N ALA A 36 0.56 11.53 -12.15
CA ALA A 36 -0.26 11.68 -10.95
C ALA A 36 0.52 12.44 -9.88
N ALA A 37 -0.15 13.34 -9.16
CA ALA A 37 0.44 13.99 -8.00
C ALA A 37 0.70 12.95 -6.88
N PRO A 38 1.64 13.20 -5.96
CA PRO A 38 1.82 12.36 -4.78
C PRO A 38 0.50 12.09 -4.07
N PHE A 39 0.25 10.82 -3.73
CA PHE A 39 -0.95 10.35 -3.03
C PHE A 39 -2.29 10.58 -3.75
N ALA A 40 -2.28 10.97 -5.02
CA ALA A 40 -3.50 11.03 -5.81
C ALA A 40 -4.12 9.62 -5.95
N VAL A 41 -5.44 9.53 -5.90
CA VAL A 41 -6.16 8.29 -6.24
C VAL A 41 -6.01 8.06 -7.74
N VAL A 42 -5.42 6.91 -8.11
CA VAL A 42 -5.19 6.55 -9.51
C VAL A 42 -6.13 5.45 -9.99
N ALA A 43 -6.57 4.56 -9.10
CA ALA A 43 -7.58 3.54 -9.41
C ALA A 43 -8.48 3.24 -8.20
N LYS A 44 -9.63 2.63 -8.47
CA LYS A 44 -10.53 2.09 -7.44
C LYS A 44 -10.62 0.58 -7.63
N LEU A 45 -10.57 -0.19 -6.54
CA LEU A 45 -10.74 -1.64 -6.59
C LEU A 45 -12.20 -2.07 -6.88
N SER A 46 -13.12 -1.10 -6.94
CA SER A 46 -14.49 -1.31 -7.40
C SER A 46 -14.63 -1.28 -8.93
N PHE A 47 -13.58 -0.93 -9.69
CA PHE A 47 -13.63 -0.89 -11.15
C PHE A 47 -12.27 -1.20 -11.81
N PRO A 48 -12.17 -2.25 -12.65
CA PRO A 48 -13.12 -3.36 -12.72
C PRO A 48 -13.34 -3.98 -11.34
N PRO A 49 -14.53 -4.52 -11.05
CA PRO A 49 -14.84 -4.98 -9.71
C PRO A 49 -13.97 -6.19 -9.33
N CYS A 50 -13.22 -6.01 -8.25
CA CYS A 50 -12.58 -7.14 -7.57
C CYS A 50 -13.65 -8.07 -6.97
N THR A 51 -13.32 -9.35 -6.81
CA THR A 51 -14.19 -10.35 -6.19
C THR A 51 -13.51 -11.01 -5.01
N LEU A 52 -14.27 -11.48 -4.01
CA LEU A 52 -13.69 -12.24 -2.90
C LEU A 52 -13.02 -13.52 -3.40
N ALA A 53 -11.80 -13.76 -2.93
CA ALA A 53 -11.05 -14.98 -3.16
C ALA A 53 -11.23 -15.95 -1.99
N ASN A 54 -11.38 -17.23 -2.27
CA ASN A 54 -11.55 -18.27 -1.25
C ASN A 54 -10.23 -18.70 -0.59
N LYS A 55 -9.09 -18.35 -1.20
CA LYS A 55 -7.75 -18.68 -0.70
C LYS A 55 -6.72 -17.66 -1.20
N PRO A 56 -5.62 -17.45 -0.48
CA PRO A 56 -4.49 -16.68 -0.97
C PRO A 56 -3.91 -17.31 -2.25
N ALA A 57 -3.64 -16.46 -3.24
CA ALA A 57 -2.93 -16.82 -4.46
C ALA A 57 -2.08 -15.63 -4.94
N TYR A 58 -1.16 -15.87 -5.88
CA TYR A 58 -0.31 -14.82 -6.43
C TYR A 58 -1.09 -13.68 -7.12
N SER A 59 -2.34 -13.94 -7.51
CA SER A 59 -3.23 -12.98 -8.16
C SER A 59 -4.12 -12.19 -7.22
N THR A 60 -4.08 -12.52 -5.93
CA THR A 60 -4.95 -11.93 -4.93
C THR A 60 -4.23 -10.90 -4.08
N VAL A 61 -5.00 -9.97 -3.51
CA VAL A 61 -4.53 -9.03 -2.49
C VAL A 61 -5.30 -9.27 -1.19
N GLN A 62 -4.59 -9.42 -0.08
CA GLN A 62 -5.17 -9.54 1.24
C GLN A 62 -5.76 -8.20 1.72
N ILE A 63 -7.03 -8.23 2.13
CA ILE A 63 -7.84 -7.06 2.54
C ILE A 63 -8.34 -7.16 3.99
N GLY A 64 -7.76 -8.08 4.76
CA GLY A 64 -8.17 -8.40 6.12
C GLY A 64 -7.45 -9.65 6.59
N ARG A 65 -7.64 -10.05 7.86
CA ARG A 65 -6.94 -11.20 8.44
C ARG A 65 -7.02 -12.46 7.60
N ASP A 66 -8.23 -12.83 7.19
CA ASP A 66 -8.51 -14.07 6.47
C ASP A 66 -9.29 -13.81 5.17
N ARG A 67 -9.12 -12.62 4.58
CA ARG A 67 -9.88 -12.20 3.39
C ARG A 67 -8.95 -11.70 2.31
N HIS A 68 -9.19 -12.15 1.09
CA HIS A 68 -8.46 -11.77 -0.11
C HIS A 68 -9.42 -11.34 -1.22
N LEU A 69 -8.95 -10.51 -2.13
CA LEU A 69 -9.62 -10.14 -3.37
C LEU A 69 -8.84 -10.65 -4.57
N GLU A 70 -9.54 -11.23 -5.54
CA GLU A 70 -9.05 -11.30 -6.91
C GLU A 70 -9.23 -9.94 -7.58
N LEU A 71 -8.15 -9.45 -8.20
CA LEU A 71 -8.12 -8.11 -8.81
C LEU A 71 -8.92 -8.01 -10.11
N ASN A 72 -9.09 -9.13 -10.83
CA ASN A 72 -9.87 -9.25 -12.08
C ASN A 72 -9.59 -8.12 -13.10
N SER A 73 -8.35 -7.65 -13.14
CA SER A 73 -7.92 -6.52 -13.95
C SER A 73 -6.41 -6.57 -14.14
N ASP A 74 -5.90 -5.67 -14.95
CA ASP A 74 -4.46 -5.56 -15.19
C ASP A 74 -3.67 -5.09 -13.97
N LEU A 75 -4.34 -4.69 -12.88
CA LEU A 75 -3.70 -4.51 -11.58
C LEU A 75 -3.03 -5.81 -11.10
N LEU A 76 -3.38 -6.97 -11.66
CA LEU A 76 -2.65 -8.24 -11.49
C LEU A 76 -1.16 -8.12 -11.85
N TYR A 77 -0.80 -7.26 -12.80
CA TYR A 77 0.56 -7.11 -13.30
C TYR A 77 1.35 -6.01 -12.59
N LEU A 78 0.90 -5.59 -11.40
CA LEU A 78 1.65 -4.70 -10.53
C LEU A 78 2.75 -5.51 -9.83
N ASN A 79 4.00 -5.21 -10.15
CA ASN A 79 5.14 -5.91 -9.56
C ASN A 79 5.48 -5.39 -8.15
N HIS A 80 6.36 -6.12 -7.47
CA HIS A 80 6.89 -5.69 -6.18
C HIS A 80 8.03 -4.67 -6.35
N SER A 81 8.03 -3.65 -5.51
CA SER A 81 9.23 -2.85 -5.21
C SER A 81 9.32 -2.58 -3.70
N CYS A 82 10.55 -2.53 -3.18
CA CYS A 82 10.81 -2.10 -1.81
C CYS A 82 10.70 -0.57 -1.64
N GLU A 83 10.75 0.18 -2.75
CA GLU A 83 10.44 1.61 -2.86
C GLU A 83 9.33 1.76 -3.92
N PRO A 84 8.06 1.49 -3.57
CA PRO A 84 6.99 1.35 -4.55
C PRO A 84 6.51 2.69 -5.11
N SER A 85 6.01 2.65 -6.34
CA SER A 85 5.36 3.79 -7.00
C SER A 85 3.87 3.91 -6.67
N LEU A 86 3.26 2.86 -6.11
CA LEU A 86 1.85 2.80 -5.72
C LEU A 86 1.65 2.36 -4.27
N ILE A 87 0.53 2.77 -3.71
CA ILE A 87 -0.01 2.32 -2.43
C ILE A 87 -1.37 1.66 -2.69
N ILE A 88 -1.54 0.42 -2.24
CA ILE A 88 -2.86 -0.22 -2.20
C ILE A 88 -3.45 0.02 -0.82
N ASP A 89 -4.50 0.85 -0.76
CA ASP A 89 -5.27 1.14 0.45
C ASP A 89 -6.53 0.28 0.46
N THR A 90 -6.49 -0.80 1.26
CA THR A 90 -7.57 -1.76 1.37
C THR A 90 -8.71 -1.27 2.27
N ALA A 91 -8.48 -0.24 3.11
CA ALA A 91 -9.52 0.34 3.93
C ALA A 91 -10.48 1.19 3.09
N ASN A 92 -9.93 1.96 2.14
CA ASN A 92 -10.71 2.79 1.22
C ASN A 92 -10.99 2.14 -0.14
N MET A 93 -10.45 0.93 -0.39
CA MET A 93 -10.59 0.20 -1.65
C MET A 93 -10.07 1.00 -2.86
N THR A 94 -8.93 1.66 -2.68
CA THR A 94 -8.31 2.55 -3.66
C THR A 94 -6.83 2.23 -3.87
N VAL A 95 -6.33 2.57 -5.05
CA VAL A 95 -4.89 2.59 -5.35
C VAL A 95 -4.47 4.06 -5.45
N LEU A 96 -3.44 4.43 -4.68
CA LEU A 96 -2.88 5.77 -4.65
C LEU A 96 -1.50 5.78 -5.31
N ALA A 97 -1.13 6.91 -5.91
CA ALA A 97 0.26 7.18 -6.23
C ALA A 97 1.11 7.25 -4.95
N GLY A 98 2.36 6.80 -5.03
CA GLY A 98 3.32 6.88 -3.94
C GLY A 98 3.74 8.33 -3.63
N PRO A 99 4.65 8.51 -2.66
CA PRO A 99 5.09 9.84 -2.20
C PRO A 99 5.81 10.66 -3.28
N GLN A 100 6.30 10.04 -4.35
CA GLN A 100 6.95 10.73 -5.47
C GLN A 100 5.97 11.09 -6.62
N GLY A 101 4.69 10.71 -6.50
CA GLY A 101 3.74 10.78 -7.61
C GLY A 101 4.05 9.75 -8.69
N LEU A 102 3.49 9.96 -9.89
CA LEU A 102 3.75 9.16 -11.08
C LEU A 102 4.06 10.06 -12.28
N LYS A 103 4.88 9.56 -13.19
CA LYS A 103 5.10 10.08 -14.52
C LYS A 103 4.76 8.99 -15.56
N PRO A 104 4.38 9.38 -16.79
CA PRO A 104 4.27 8.41 -17.88
C PRO A 104 5.58 7.64 -18.06
N GLY A 105 5.48 6.32 -18.17
CA GLY A 105 6.62 5.39 -18.28
C GLY A 105 7.14 4.85 -16.95
N ASP A 106 6.72 5.39 -15.81
CA ASP A 106 7.09 4.83 -14.50
C ASP A 106 6.53 3.42 -14.35
N GLU A 107 7.33 2.47 -13.85
CA GLU A 107 6.82 1.14 -13.53
C GLU A 107 5.87 1.22 -12.32
N LEU A 108 4.70 0.62 -12.48
CA LEU A 108 3.68 0.56 -11.44
C LEU A 108 3.96 -0.63 -10.53
N THR A 109 4.37 -0.34 -9.30
CA THR A 109 4.78 -1.33 -8.31
C THR A 109 4.18 -1.02 -6.96
N PHE A 110 3.93 -2.04 -6.14
CA PHE A 110 3.55 -1.86 -4.75
C PHE A 110 4.35 -2.76 -3.82
N PHE A 111 4.45 -2.38 -2.55
CA PHE A 111 5.17 -3.18 -1.58
C PHE A 111 4.26 -4.32 -1.11
N TYR A 112 4.41 -5.53 -1.67
CA TYR A 112 3.52 -6.66 -1.35
C TYR A 112 3.24 -6.88 0.15
N PRO A 113 4.25 -6.84 1.06
CA PRO A 113 4.00 -7.01 2.50
C PRO A 113 3.15 -5.89 3.15
N SER A 114 2.84 -4.79 2.43
CA SER A 114 1.86 -3.81 2.88
C SER A 114 0.43 -4.36 2.92
N THR A 115 0.18 -5.43 2.17
CA THR A 115 -1.11 -6.13 2.09
C THR A 115 -0.98 -7.55 2.58
N GLU A 116 0.09 -8.27 2.23
CA GLU A 116 0.27 -9.70 2.48
C GLU A 116 0.97 -9.99 3.80
N TRP A 117 0.31 -10.73 4.69
CA TRP A 117 0.88 -11.22 5.94
C TRP A 117 1.85 -12.37 5.69
N ASP A 118 1.41 -13.37 4.93
CA ASP A 118 2.17 -14.57 4.57
C ASP A 118 1.95 -14.81 3.08
N MET A 119 3.01 -14.77 2.28
CA MET A 119 2.89 -14.86 0.83
C MET A 119 2.71 -16.30 0.38
N ALA A 120 1.75 -16.53 -0.52
CA ALA A 120 1.58 -17.83 -1.18
C ALA A 120 2.84 -18.27 -1.95
N GLN A 121 3.63 -17.31 -2.46
CA GLN A 121 4.86 -17.55 -3.21
C GLN A 121 5.95 -16.54 -2.81
N PRO A 122 6.80 -16.86 -1.81
CA PRO A 122 7.96 -16.05 -1.47
C PRO A 122 9.01 -16.02 -2.59
N PHE A 123 9.74 -14.91 -2.74
CA PHE A 123 10.74 -14.73 -3.80
C PHE A 123 11.93 -13.88 -3.34
N VAL A 124 13.03 -13.92 -4.11
CA VAL A 124 14.17 -13.00 -3.93
C VAL A 124 13.89 -11.74 -4.74
N CYS A 125 13.86 -10.59 -4.08
CA CYS A 125 13.58 -9.31 -4.73
C CYS A 125 14.73 -8.87 -5.63
N VAL A 126 14.36 -8.39 -6.82
CA VAL A 126 15.26 -7.85 -7.84
C VAL A 126 14.89 -6.40 -8.22
N CYS A 127 14.16 -5.69 -7.37
CA CYS A 127 13.66 -4.33 -7.67
C CYS A 127 14.76 -3.27 -7.87
N GLY A 128 16.00 -3.55 -7.45
CA GLY A 128 17.15 -2.66 -7.64
C GLY A 128 17.17 -1.39 -6.76
N SER A 129 16.17 -1.17 -5.90
CA SER A 129 16.13 -0.01 -5.00
C SER A 129 17.27 -0.05 -3.97
N ALA A 130 17.78 1.11 -3.56
CA ALA A 130 18.82 1.20 -2.52
C ALA A 130 18.34 0.62 -1.17
N GLY A 131 17.05 0.77 -0.84
CA GLY A 131 16.42 0.19 0.33
C GLY A 131 15.92 -1.26 0.19
N CYS A 132 16.44 -2.04 -0.77
CA CYS A 132 15.92 -3.39 -1.04
C CYS A 132 15.97 -4.30 0.20
N ARG A 133 14.88 -5.02 0.46
CA ARG A 133 14.72 -5.90 1.64
C ARG A 133 15.15 -7.35 1.38
N GLY A 134 15.65 -7.67 0.18
CA GLY A 134 16.11 -9.00 -0.20
C GLY A 134 14.96 -9.97 -0.40
N LYS A 135 14.81 -10.99 0.45
CA LYS A 135 13.73 -11.98 0.31
C LYS A 135 12.39 -11.40 0.78
N ILE A 136 11.35 -11.57 -0.02
CA ILE A 136 9.98 -11.15 0.29
C ILE A 136 9.13 -12.40 0.52
N ALA A 137 8.57 -12.53 1.72
CA ALA A 137 7.75 -13.67 2.15
C ALA A 137 6.43 -13.25 2.83
N GLY A 138 6.12 -11.96 2.82
CA GLY A 138 5.00 -11.37 3.57
C GLY A 138 5.47 -10.68 4.85
N ALA A 139 4.58 -9.87 5.44
CA ALA A 139 4.91 -9.03 6.57
C ALA A 139 5.33 -9.84 7.80
N LYS A 140 4.75 -11.02 8.03
CA LYS A 140 4.99 -11.91 9.17
C LYS A 140 6.46 -12.10 9.50
N ASP A 141 7.29 -12.30 8.48
CA ASP A 141 8.72 -12.61 8.63
C ASP A 141 9.64 -11.37 8.58
N MET A 142 9.05 -10.17 8.50
CA MET A 142 9.82 -8.92 8.46
C MET A 142 9.95 -8.28 9.85
N SER A 143 11.15 -7.80 10.16
CA SER A 143 11.42 -7.01 11.37
C SER A 143 10.79 -5.62 11.30
N ALA A 144 10.66 -4.95 12.45
CA ALA A 144 10.18 -3.56 12.50
C ALA A 144 11.01 -2.61 11.61
N LYS A 145 12.34 -2.75 11.64
CA LYS A 145 13.26 -1.97 10.78
C LYS A 145 13.04 -2.26 9.29
N GLN A 146 12.66 -3.49 8.94
CA GLN A 146 12.35 -3.86 7.56
C GLN A 146 11.05 -3.25 7.04
N LEU A 147 10.13 -2.87 7.93
CA LEU A 147 8.84 -2.29 7.61
C LEU A 147 8.78 -0.77 7.82
N GLU A 148 9.80 -0.20 8.46
CA GLU A 148 9.88 1.21 8.76
C GLU A 148 9.80 2.07 7.50
N GLY A 149 8.95 3.10 7.58
CA GLY A 149 8.73 4.10 6.53
C GLY A 149 7.90 3.62 5.34
N LEU A 150 7.34 2.42 5.39
CA LEU A 150 6.45 1.88 4.36
C LEU A 150 4.99 1.99 4.81
N TRP A 151 4.09 2.26 3.86
CA TRP A 151 2.66 2.12 4.09
C TRP A 151 2.33 0.66 4.40
N LEU A 152 1.58 0.42 5.48
CA LEU A 152 1.02 -0.88 5.83
C LEU A 152 -0.49 -0.74 6.04
N ASN A 153 -1.26 -1.66 5.47
CA ASN A 153 -2.70 -1.68 5.70
C ASN A 153 -3.02 -2.05 7.15
N GLY A 154 -4.18 -1.59 7.64
CA GLY A 154 -4.58 -1.74 9.04
C GLY A 154 -4.57 -3.19 9.53
N HIS A 155 -4.94 -4.15 8.68
CA HIS A 155 -4.90 -5.57 9.03
C HIS A 155 -3.48 -6.12 9.23
N ILE A 156 -2.49 -5.61 8.48
CA ILE A 156 -1.07 -5.98 8.68
C ILE A 156 -0.53 -5.41 9.98
N LEU A 157 -0.85 -4.16 10.29
CA LEU A 157 -0.49 -3.55 11.57
C LEU A 157 -1.06 -4.34 12.74
N GLN A 158 -2.35 -4.71 12.67
CA GLN A 158 -3.00 -5.51 13.69
C GLN A 158 -2.35 -6.90 13.86
N LEU A 159 -2.03 -7.58 12.75
CA LEU A 159 -1.34 -8.88 12.79
C LEU A 159 0.07 -8.75 13.39
N LYS A 160 0.79 -7.64 13.13
CA LYS A 160 2.09 -7.37 13.76
C LYS A 160 2.00 -7.16 15.26
N ASP A 161 0.99 -6.45 15.72
CA ASP A 161 0.82 -6.22 17.15
C ASP A 161 0.44 -7.51 17.88
N ASP A 162 -0.42 -8.33 17.29
CA ASP A 162 -0.73 -9.67 17.81
C ASP A 162 0.48 -10.60 17.84
N GLN A 163 1.31 -10.58 16.79
CA GLN A 163 2.56 -11.34 16.74
C GLN A 163 3.46 -10.96 17.92
N LYS A 164 3.70 -9.65 18.14
CA LYS A 164 4.50 -9.15 19.27
C LYS A 164 3.89 -9.52 20.63
N ALA A 165 2.57 -9.42 20.78
CA ALA A 165 1.88 -9.79 22.02
C ALA A 165 2.06 -11.29 22.32
N SER A 166 2.00 -12.14 21.30
CA SER A 166 2.20 -13.58 21.43
C SER A 166 3.65 -13.95 21.80
N GLU A 167 4.63 -13.21 21.28
CA GLU A 167 6.06 -13.37 21.57
C GLU A 167 6.40 -12.86 22.97
N GLY A 168 5.90 -11.69 23.36
CA GLY A 168 6.06 -11.11 24.70
C GLY A 168 5.38 -11.95 25.79
N GLY A 169 4.20 -12.50 25.50
CA GLY A 169 3.50 -13.44 26.40
C GLY A 169 4.20 -14.79 26.54
N ARG A 170 4.97 -15.23 25.53
CA ARG A 170 5.86 -16.42 25.63
C ARG A 170 7.11 -16.15 26.45
N ALA A 171 7.72 -14.97 26.30
CA ALA A 171 8.84 -14.54 27.14
C ALA A 171 8.43 -14.39 28.62
N GLY A 172 7.21 -13.90 28.88
CA GLY A 172 6.65 -13.77 30.24
C GLY A 172 6.37 -15.11 30.95
N ARG A 173 6.11 -16.20 30.23
CA ARG A 173 5.90 -17.54 30.85
C ARG A 173 7.18 -18.23 31.31
N TYR A 174 8.34 -17.83 30.79
CA TYR A 174 9.65 -18.30 31.29
C TYR A 174 10.21 -17.42 32.42
N ALA A 175 9.65 -16.23 32.63
CA ALA A 175 10.11 -15.27 33.65
C ALA A 175 9.24 -15.24 34.92
N SER A 176 8.19 -16.06 35.03
CA SER A 176 7.31 -16.06 36.21
C SER A 176 7.63 -17.21 37.18
N ARG A 177 8.76 -17.09 37.86
CA ARG A 177 8.88 -17.53 39.26
C ARG A 177 9.64 -16.43 39.98
N GLU A 178 8.92 -15.71 40.83
CA GLU A 178 9.33 -14.54 41.63
C GLU A 178 9.26 -13.21 40.88
N ASP A 179 8.09 -12.55 40.98
CA ASP A 179 7.95 -11.27 41.68
C ASP A 179 6.66 -10.53 41.28
N VAL A 180 5.75 -10.49 42.25
CA VAL A 180 4.56 -9.63 42.28
C VAL A 180 5.01 -8.29 42.85
N TYR A 181 4.78 -7.17 42.15
CA TYR A 181 4.06 -5.98 42.66
C TYR A 181 4.22 -4.73 41.77
N HIS A 182 3.11 -3.98 41.71
CA HIS A 182 2.96 -2.53 41.45
C HIS A 182 3.10 -1.98 40.01
N GLY A 183 2.00 -1.40 39.53
CA GLY A 183 2.06 -0.06 38.93
C GLY A 183 1.42 0.13 37.56
N ASN A 184 0.16 0.58 37.56
CA ASN A 184 -0.39 1.62 36.67
C ASN A 184 -0.23 1.44 35.13
N MET A 185 -1.18 0.73 34.49
CA MET A 185 -1.39 0.77 33.04
C MET A 185 -2.48 1.79 32.68
N LEU A 186 -2.12 3.06 32.55
CA LEU A 186 -2.92 4.05 31.82
C LEU A 186 -1.96 5.13 31.29
N GLN A 187 -1.20 4.80 30.26
CA GLN A 187 -0.65 5.74 29.26
C GLN A 187 0.25 4.98 28.27
N ALA A 188 -0.31 4.55 27.14
CA ALA A 188 0.48 4.21 25.97
C ALA A 188 -0.39 4.28 24.73
N ASN A 189 -0.26 5.37 23.96
CA ASN A 189 -0.24 5.40 22.49
C ASN A 189 -0.55 6.79 21.92
N VAL A 190 0.28 7.78 22.24
CA VAL A 190 0.26 9.07 21.50
C VAL A 190 1.66 9.44 20.94
N GLY A 191 2.71 8.66 21.25
CA GLY A 191 4.10 9.09 20.99
C GLY A 191 4.79 8.56 19.73
N ARG A 192 4.19 7.70 18.90
CA ARG A 192 4.91 7.06 17.76
C ARG A 192 4.74 7.74 16.40
N ALA A 193 3.85 8.71 16.25
CA ALA A 193 3.45 9.22 14.94
C ALA A 193 4.38 10.29 14.34
N ASP A 194 5.38 10.79 15.06
CA ASP A 194 6.19 11.94 14.62
C ASP A 194 7.46 11.55 13.82
N GLY A 195 7.91 10.30 13.99
CA GLY A 195 9.09 9.76 13.29
C GLY A 195 8.81 9.01 11.99
N ASP A 196 7.55 8.67 11.68
CA ASP A 196 7.21 7.89 10.48
C ASP A 196 7.26 8.78 9.22
N PRO A 197 8.17 8.52 8.26
CA PRO A 197 8.29 9.32 7.06
C PRO A 197 7.05 9.23 6.16
N THR A 198 6.33 8.10 6.16
CA THR A 198 5.06 7.97 5.41
C THR A 198 3.99 8.85 6.05
N ALA A 199 3.84 8.79 7.39
CA ALA A 199 2.89 9.65 8.10
C ALA A 199 3.21 11.14 7.90
N ARG A 200 4.50 11.52 7.89
CA ARG A 200 4.94 12.89 7.59
C ARG A 200 4.58 13.31 6.17
N ALA A 201 4.90 12.50 5.18
CA ALA A 201 4.60 12.79 3.78
C ALA A 201 3.08 12.94 3.54
N LEU A 202 2.26 12.11 4.19
CA LEU A 202 0.79 12.23 4.14
C LEU A 202 0.29 13.54 4.77
N ARG A 203 0.86 13.96 5.91
CA ARG A 203 0.52 15.26 6.54
C ARG A 203 0.92 16.45 5.66
N GLU A 204 2.10 16.40 5.05
CA GLU A 204 2.55 17.43 4.11
C GLU A 204 1.67 17.48 2.85
N ALA A 205 1.30 16.33 2.29
CA ALA A 205 0.40 16.24 1.15
C ALA A 205 -0.98 16.82 1.47
N LEU A 206 -1.52 16.52 2.65
CA LEU A 206 -2.77 17.11 3.13
C LEU A 206 -2.65 18.65 3.23
N GLY A 207 -1.57 19.17 3.82
CA GLY A 207 -1.33 20.61 3.89
C GLY A 207 -1.19 21.28 2.52
N HIS A 208 -0.61 20.60 1.53
CA HIS A 208 -0.57 21.09 0.14
C HIS A 208 -1.96 21.08 -0.50
N ALA A 209 -2.76 20.04 -0.29
CA ALA A 209 -4.12 19.96 -0.80
C ALA A 209 -5.00 21.07 -0.20
N GLU A 210 -4.89 21.33 1.11
CA GLU A 210 -5.60 22.44 1.77
C GLU A 210 -5.21 23.80 1.17
N LYS A 211 -3.92 24.06 0.97
CA LYS A 211 -3.45 25.29 0.30
C LYS A 211 -3.97 25.40 -1.13
N ALA A 212 -4.01 24.31 -1.87
CA ALA A 212 -4.54 24.28 -3.23
C ALA A 212 -6.06 24.58 -3.25
N VAL A 213 -6.81 24.04 -2.29
CA VAL A 213 -8.25 24.35 -2.11
C VAL A 213 -8.45 25.82 -1.79
N GLU A 214 -7.65 26.40 -0.89
CA GLU A 214 -7.73 27.82 -0.55
C GLU A 214 -7.38 28.71 -1.74
N ALA A 215 -6.34 28.37 -2.50
CA ALA A 215 -5.98 29.08 -3.73
C ALA A 215 -7.10 29.00 -4.79
N ALA A 216 -7.69 27.81 -4.98
CA ALA A 216 -8.81 27.62 -5.91
C ALA A 216 -10.07 28.40 -5.47
N ARG A 217 -10.38 28.42 -4.16
CA ARG A 217 -11.45 29.24 -3.60
C ARG A 217 -11.22 30.73 -3.84
N ALA A 218 -10.01 31.23 -3.57
CA ALA A 218 -9.66 32.62 -3.81
C ALA A 218 -9.78 33.00 -5.30
N ALA A 219 -9.29 32.14 -6.19
CA ALA A 219 -9.42 32.34 -7.64
C ALA A 219 -10.90 32.35 -8.08
N LEU A 220 -11.71 31.43 -7.56
CA LEU A 220 -13.15 31.38 -7.86
C LEU A 220 -13.88 32.65 -7.36
N LEU A 221 -13.59 33.10 -6.14
CA LEU A 221 -14.16 34.34 -5.60
C LEU A 221 -13.75 35.56 -6.42
N GLY A 222 -12.48 35.64 -6.84
CA GLY A 222 -12.01 36.70 -7.73
C GLY A 222 -12.70 36.68 -9.10
N TYR A 223 -12.94 35.50 -9.66
CA TYR A 223 -13.60 35.34 -10.95
C TYR A 223 -15.11 35.66 -10.88
N VAL A 224 -15.81 35.15 -9.87
CA VAL A 224 -17.25 35.39 -9.68
C VAL A 224 -17.52 36.81 -9.18
N GLY A 225 -16.62 37.38 -8.38
CA GLY A 225 -16.71 38.76 -7.88
C GLY A 225 -16.44 39.84 -8.94
N THR A 226 -15.92 39.48 -10.11
CA THR A 226 -15.67 40.39 -11.25
C THR A 226 -16.73 40.31 -12.35
N ALA A 227 -17.75 39.46 -12.21
CA ALA A 227 -18.89 39.45 -13.13
C ALA A 227 -19.66 40.78 -13.01
N PRO A 228 -19.86 41.54 -14.11
CA PRO A 228 -20.49 42.85 -14.04
C PRO A 228 -21.95 42.70 -13.57
N ARG A 229 -22.31 43.43 -12.50
CA ARG A 229 -23.70 43.56 -12.08
C ARG A 229 -24.46 44.28 -13.21
N ARG A 230 -25.45 43.59 -13.80
CA ARG A 230 -26.37 44.17 -14.78
C ARG A 230 -27.27 45.22 -14.13
#